data_AF-A0AA36LMF4-F1
#
_entry.id   AF-A0AA36LMF4-F1
#
_cell.length_a   1.000
_cell.length_b   1.000
_cell.length_c   1.000
_cell.angle_alpha   90.00
_cell.angle_beta   90.00
_cell.angle_gamma   90.00
#
_symmetry.space_group_name_H-M   'P 1'
#
loop_
_entity.id
_entity.type
_entity.pdbx_description
1 polymer ?
#
loop_
_entity_poly.entity_id
_entity_poly.type
_entity_poly.pdbx_seq_one_letter_code
_entity_poly.pdbx_strand_id
1 'polypeptide(L)'
;MFYFLQRRAEKKIVKKANKVLMNLEEIYLNDYFVDGVDLDATFDYTEERLDQLAKILEPNEEFLLKHHSSIIERANDISRISLACVTAYRDSLK
;
A
#
# COMPACT_ATOMS: atom_id res chain seq x y z
N MET A 1 8.64 -31.86 5.96
CA MET A 1 8.87 -31.05 4.74
C MET A 1 7.97 -29.80 4.62
N PHE A 2 6.81 -29.74 5.30
CA PHE A 2 5.85 -28.62 5.19
C PHE A 2 6.33 -27.27 5.75
N TYR A 3 7.11 -27.27 6.84
CA TYR A 3 7.62 -26.04 7.47
C TYR A 3 8.46 -25.16 6.54
N PHE A 4 9.24 -25.75 5.62
CA PHE A 4 10.07 -25.00 4.68
C PHE A 4 9.24 -24.34 3.55
N LEU A 5 8.14 -24.99 3.16
CA LEU A 5 7.21 -24.44 2.17
C LEU A 5 6.42 -23.27 2.75
N GLN A 6 5.99 -23.39 4.01
CA GLN A 6 5.30 -22.33 4.74
C GLN A 6 6.17 -21.09 4.90
N ARG A 7 7.43 -21.23 5.37
CA ARG A 7 8.37 -20.11 5.47
C ARG A 7 8.72 -19.45 4.14
N ARG A 8 8.71 -20.21 3.04
CA ARG A 8 8.89 -19.65 1.68
C ARG A 8 7.67 -18.85 1.24
N ALA A 9 6.46 -19.31 1.56
CA ALA A 9 5.23 -18.59 1.27
C ALA A 9 5.14 -17.28 2.06
N GLU A 10 5.43 -17.32 3.36
CA GLU A 10 5.51 -16.15 4.25
C GLU A 10 6.49 -15.08 3.73
N LYS A 11 7.72 -15.48 3.36
CA LYS A 11 8.70 -14.57 2.75
C LYS A 11 8.21 -13.97 1.43
N LYS A 12 7.47 -14.72 0.62
CA LYS A 12 6.89 -14.20 -0.63
C LYS A 12 5.79 -13.18 -0.37
N ILE A 13 4.95 -13.41 0.64
CA ILE A 13 3.88 -12.49 1.06
C ILE A 13 4.49 -11.17 1.52
N VAL A 14 5.45 -11.22 2.44
CA VAL A 14 6.17 -10.03 2.94
C VAL A 14 6.85 -9.27 1.79
N LYS A 15 7.49 -9.97 0.86
CA LYS A 15 8.12 -9.34 -0.31
C LYS A 15 7.12 -8.68 -1.25
N LYS A 16 5.95 -9.28 -1.45
CA LYS A 16 4.86 -8.69 -2.26
C LYS A 16 4.28 -7.45 -1.59
N ALA A 17 3.95 -7.54 -0.30
CA ALA A 17 3.43 -6.41 0.48
C ALA A 17 4.43 -5.24 0.47
N ASN A 18 5.71 -5.49 0.73
CA ASN A 18 6.75 -4.46 0.65
C ASN A 18 6.89 -3.85 -0.74
N LYS A 19 6.72 -4.62 -1.82
CA LYS A 19 6.78 -4.07 -3.18
C LYS A 19 5.60 -3.13 -3.46
N VAL A 20 4.39 -3.52 -3.03
CA VAL A 20 3.20 -2.66 -3.18
C VAL A 20 3.34 -1.40 -2.33
N LEU A 21 3.81 -1.53 -1.09
CA LEU A 21 4.09 -0.39 -0.20
C LEU A 21 5.16 0.54 -0.79
N MET A 22 6.27 0.02 -1.31
CA MET A 22 7.29 0.86 -1.95
C MET A 22 6.75 1.60 -3.17
N ASN A 23 5.94 0.94 -4.01
CA ASN A 23 5.32 1.62 -5.15
C ASN A 23 4.38 2.75 -4.69
N LEU A 24 3.58 2.52 -3.65
CA LEU A 24 2.68 3.54 -3.09
C LEU A 24 3.47 4.68 -2.42
N GLU A 25 4.50 4.34 -1.66
CA GLU A 25 5.42 5.31 -1.08
C GLU A 25 6.12 6.14 -2.14
N GLU A 26 6.57 5.55 -3.25
CA GLU A 26 7.18 6.30 -4.35
C GLU A 26 6.19 7.28 -4.98
N ILE A 27 4.90 6.95 -5.08
CA ILE A 27 3.86 7.87 -5.59
C ILE A 27 3.66 9.05 -4.64
N TYR A 28 3.67 8.79 -3.32
CA TYR A 28 3.39 9.81 -2.32
C TYR A 28 4.64 10.60 -1.84
N LEU A 29 5.85 10.04 -1.96
CA LEU A 29 7.11 10.65 -1.52
C LEU A 29 7.96 11.24 -2.67
N ASN A 30 7.88 10.70 -3.89
CA ASN A 30 8.45 11.43 -5.03
C ASN A 30 7.41 12.43 -5.53
N ASP A 31 7.89 13.59 -5.97
CA ASP A 31 7.15 14.75 -6.48
C ASP A 31 6.22 14.43 -7.69
N TYR A 32 5.29 13.49 -7.58
CA TYR A 32 4.29 13.18 -8.62
C TYR A 32 3.15 14.20 -8.66
N PHE A 33 3.07 15.10 -7.66
CA PHE A 33 2.26 16.31 -7.72
C PHE A 33 2.99 17.46 -8.47
N VAL A 34 3.86 17.16 -9.42
CA VAL A 34 4.38 18.15 -10.36
C VAL A 34 3.31 18.45 -11.41
N ASP A 35 3.12 19.74 -11.70
CA ASP A 35 2.13 20.28 -12.63
C ASP A 35 1.99 19.45 -13.92
N GLY A 36 0.80 18.92 -14.17
CA GLY A 36 0.44 18.25 -15.44
C GLY A 36 0.18 16.74 -15.37
N VAL A 37 0.26 16.11 -14.20
CA VAL A 37 -0.17 14.70 -14.02
C VAL A 37 -1.69 14.62 -13.88
N ASP A 38 -2.29 13.66 -14.59
CA ASP A 38 -3.71 13.33 -14.45
C ASP A 38 -3.95 12.72 -13.06
N LEU A 39 -4.51 13.55 -12.17
CA LEU A 39 -4.75 13.20 -10.78
C LEU A 39 -5.77 12.06 -10.67
N ASP A 40 -6.77 12.02 -11.55
CA ASP A 40 -7.79 10.96 -11.56
C ASP A 40 -7.16 9.60 -11.88
N ALA A 41 -6.30 9.54 -12.92
CA ALA A 41 -5.57 8.31 -13.26
C ALA A 41 -4.63 7.84 -12.12
N THR A 42 -4.09 8.79 -11.34
CA THR A 42 -3.23 8.49 -10.20
C THR A 42 -4.03 7.95 -9.01
N PHE A 43 -5.23 8.46 -8.79
CA PHE A 43 -6.15 7.96 -7.77
C PHE A 43 -6.64 6.54 -8.11
N ASP A 44 -7.06 6.30 -9.36
CA ASP A 44 -7.45 4.96 -9.83
C ASP A 44 -6.33 3.93 -9.62
N TYR A 45 -5.10 4.29 -10.00
CA TYR A 45 -3.93 3.43 -9.80
C TYR A 45 -3.63 3.18 -8.31
N THR A 46 -3.81 4.19 -7.46
CA THR A 46 -3.63 4.05 -6.01
C THR A 46 -4.69 3.12 -5.42
N GLU A 47 -5.95 3.27 -5.81
CA GLU A 47 -7.05 2.42 -5.35
C GLU A 47 -6.80 0.95 -5.71
N GLU A 48 -6.39 0.66 -6.95
CA GLU A 48 -6.03 -0.70 -7.36
C GLU A 48 -4.88 -1.29 -6.53
N ARG A 49 -3.89 -0.48 -6.17
CA ARG A 49 -2.74 -0.91 -5.35
C ARG A 49 -3.12 -1.13 -3.89
N LEU A 50 -4.00 -0.31 -3.34
CA LEU A 50 -4.55 -0.49 -2.00
C LEU A 50 -5.42 -1.75 -1.91
N ASP A 51 -6.26 -2.03 -2.92
CA ASP A 51 -7.04 -3.26 -3.00
C ASP A 51 -6.13 -4.51 -3.12
N GLN A 52 -5.07 -4.42 -3.93
CA GLN A 52 -4.04 -5.47 -3.98
C GLN A 52 -3.36 -5.69 -2.62
N LEU A 53 -3.10 -4.62 -1.88
CA LEU A 53 -2.51 -4.69 -0.55
C LEU A 53 -3.48 -5.36 0.43
N ALA A 54 -4.76 -4.97 0.42
CA ALA A 54 -5.80 -5.56 1.27
C ALA A 54 -5.94 -7.07 1.04
N LYS A 55 -6.00 -7.52 -0.23
CA LYS A 55 -6.05 -8.95 -0.59
C LYS A 55 -4.85 -9.76 -0.11
N ILE A 56 -3.70 -9.11 0.12
CA ILE A 56 -2.50 -9.75 0.66
C ILE A 56 -2.54 -9.75 2.20
N LEU A 57 -3.01 -8.66 2.80
CA LEU A 57 -3.04 -8.45 4.24
C LEU A 57 -4.13 -9.29 4.93
N GLU A 58 -5.37 -9.25 4.45
CA GLU A 58 -6.54 -9.92 5.07
C GLU A 58 -6.30 -11.40 5.39
N PRO A 59 -5.85 -12.27 4.44
CA PRO A 59 -5.64 -13.68 4.74
C PRO A 59 -4.40 -13.96 5.60
N ASN A 60 -3.53 -12.97 5.83
CA ASN A 60 -2.26 -13.12 6.54
C ASN A 60 -2.13 -12.19 7.76
N GLU A 61 -3.23 -11.58 8.21
CA GLU A 61 -3.25 -10.53 9.22
C GLU A 61 -2.64 -11.00 10.54
N GLU A 62 -3.01 -12.18 11.04
CA GLU A 62 -2.43 -12.76 12.26
C GLU A 62 -0.92 -12.98 12.18
N PHE A 63 -0.41 -13.39 11.01
CA PHE A 63 1.02 -13.62 10.81
C PHE A 63 1.79 -12.29 10.76
N LEU A 64 1.23 -11.31 10.05
CA LEU A 64 1.82 -9.99 9.89
C LEU A 64 1.81 -9.21 11.20
N LEU A 65 0.73 -9.27 11.99
CA LEU A 65 0.68 -8.67 13.32
C LEU A 65 1.75 -9.25 14.27
N LYS A 66 1.96 -10.57 14.23
CA LYS A 66 2.91 -11.25 15.14
C LYS A 66 4.38 -11.09 14.75
N HIS A 67 4.69 -10.98 13.46
CA HIS A 67 6.08 -11.03 12.97
C HIS A 67 6.54 -9.80 12.19
N HIS A 68 5.62 -9.02 11.63
CA HIS A 68 5.91 -7.93 10.69
C HIS A 68 4.93 -6.76 10.87
N SER A 69 4.71 -6.31 12.11
CA SER A 69 3.79 -5.21 12.45
C SER A 69 4.09 -3.92 11.69
N SER A 70 5.37 -3.68 11.35
CA SER A 70 5.80 -2.52 10.56
C SER A 70 5.17 -2.44 9.17
N ILE A 71 4.76 -3.56 8.57
CA ILE A 71 4.06 -3.58 7.28
C ILE A 71 2.65 -3.03 7.43
N ILE A 72 1.98 -3.35 8.54
CA ILE A 72 0.63 -2.88 8.84
C ILE A 72 0.66 -1.39 9.20
N GLU A 73 1.64 -0.96 9.99
CA GLU A 73 1.85 0.46 10.31
C GLU A 73 2.05 1.29 9.03
N ARG A 74 2.93 0.85 8.12
CA ARG A 74 3.16 1.52 6.83
C ARG A 74 1.92 1.52 5.94
N ALA A 75 1.16 0.42 5.91
CA ALA A 75 -0.10 0.36 5.18
C ALA A 75 -1.12 1.38 5.71
N ASN A 76 -1.19 1.55 7.03
CA ASN A 76 -2.04 2.55 7.67
C ASN A 76 -1.57 3.98 7.35
N ASP A 77 -0.27 4.24 7.40
CA ASP A 77 0.29 5.55 7.06
C ASP A 77 -0.03 5.94 5.61
N ILE A 78 0.19 5.03 4.66
CA ILE A 78 -0.15 5.25 3.25
C ILE A 78 -1.65 5.47 3.07
N SER A 79 -2.50 4.68 3.73
CA SER A 79 -3.96 4.86 3.67
C SER A 79 -4.37 6.24 4.20
N ARG A 80 -3.72 6.72 5.27
CA ARG A 80 -3.96 8.05 5.83
C ARG A 80 -3.52 9.16 4.88
N ILE A 81 -2.35 9.02 4.25
CA ILE A 81 -1.84 9.98 3.26
C ILE A 81 -2.77 10.01 2.05
N SER A 82 -3.18 8.84 1.55
CA SER A 82 -4.12 8.71 0.45
C SER A 82 -5.44 9.45 0.70
N LEU A 83 -6.05 9.23 1.87
CA LEU A 83 -7.26 9.93 2.30
C LEU A 83 -7.06 11.45 2.38
N ALA A 84 -5.92 11.90 2.90
CA ALA A 84 -5.60 13.32 2.97
C ALA A 84 -5.46 13.94 1.57
N CYS A 85 -4.81 13.24 0.63
CA CYS A 85 -4.69 13.68 -0.76
C CYS A 85 -6.05 13.79 -1.47
N VAL A 86 -6.92 12.79 -1.31
CA VAL A 86 -8.29 12.81 -1.87
C VAL A 86 -9.10 13.98 -1.30
N THR A 87 -8.97 14.21 0.02
CA THR A 87 -9.68 15.31 0.69
C THR A 87 -9.20 16.67 0.19
N ALA A 88 -7.88 16.88 0.11
CA ALA A 88 -7.28 18.10 -0.40
C ALA A 88 -7.68 18.36 -1.87
N TYR A 89 -7.67 17.33 -2.71
CA TYR A 89 -8.13 17.43 -4.09
C TYR A 89 -9.61 17.83 -4.18
N ARG A 90 -10.47 17.19 -3.39
CA ARG A 90 -11.90 17.52 -3.34
C ARG A 90 -12.16 18.95 -2.89
N ASP A 91 -11.38 19.46 -1.95
CA ASP A 91 -11.48 20.85 -1.48
C ASP A 91 -10.95 21.86 -2.51
N SER A 92 -9.97 21.50 -3.34
CA SER A 92 -9.50 22.36 -4.45
C SER A 92 -10.47 22.49 -5.63
N LEU A 93 -11.45 21.59 -5.75
CA LEU A 93 -12.48 21.60 -6.79
C LEU A 93 -13.70 22.48 -6.44
N LYS A 94 -13.76 23.04 -5.23
CA LYS A 94 -14.81 23.97 -4.78
C LYS A 94 -14.42 25.42 -4.96
#